data_AF-A0A1Q7YQX4-F1
#
_entry.id   AF-A0A1Q7YQX4-F1
#
_cell.length_a   1.000
_cell.length_b   1.000
_cell.length_c   1.000
_cell.angle_alpha   90.00
_cell.angle_beta   90.00
_cell.angle_gamma   90.00
#
_symmetry.space_group_name_H-M   'P 1'
#
loop_
_entity.id
_entity.type
_entity.pdbx_description
1 polymer ?
#
loop_
_entity_poly.entity_id
_entity_poly.type
_entity_poly.pdbx_seq_one_letter_code
_entity_poly.pdbx_strand_id
1 'polypeptide(L)'
;MPFLGDALRLHLTRFPSVKNGLNRIEDKSLEMISNGASGFKSLFPKFSNTYPVYGMGDSQFWCALKRLGKAENPLIALSGLGEGTTEFKSSRYHEASFELTETGASVLAAERDFIDINGIDLWLGGVHLVDRVVWTWDEQLRKLVHAV
;
A
#
# COMPACT_ATOMS: atom_id res chain seq x y z
N MET A 1 -5.57 15.47 -24.98
CA MET A 1 -5.13 15.48 -23.57
C MET A 1 -3.91 14.57 -23.42
N PRO A 2 -2.68 15.11 -23.33
CA PRO A 2 -1.46 14.30 -23.33
C PRO A 2 -1.24 13.48 -22.04
N PHE A 3 -1.91 13.79 -20.94
CA PHE A 3 -1.67 13.17 -19.63
C PHE A 3 -2.67 12.07 -19.22
N LEU A 4 -3.78 11.93 -19.96
CA LEU A 4 -4.86 11.01 -19.57
C LEU A 4 -4.40 9.55 -19.61
N GLY A 5 -3.67 9.15 -20.64
CA GLY A 5 -3.19 7.77 -20.78
C GLY A 5 -2.28 7.36 -19.63
N ASP A 6 -1.38 8.24 -19.20
CA ASP A 6 -0.47 7.96 -18.08
C ASP A 6 -1.19 7.97 -16.73
N ALA A 7 -2.14 8.89 -16.53
CA ALA A 7 -2.99 8.90 -15.35
C ALA A 7 -3.80 7.59 -15.22
N LEU A 8 -4.35 7.09 -16.33
CA LEU A 8 -5.07 5.82 -16.35
C LEU A 8 -4.15 4.64 -16.04
N ARG A 9 -2.97 4.55 -16.66
CA ARG A 9 -2.00 3.48 -16.35
C ARG A 9 -1.58 3.51 -14.88
N LEU A 10 -1.34 4.70 -14.35
CA LEU A 10 -1.01 4.88 -12.94
C LEU A 10 -2.16 4.43 -12.03
N HIS A 11 -3.40 4.74 -12.40
CA HIS A 11 -4.58 4.27 -11.70
C HIS A 11 -4.69 2.73 -11.71
N LEU A 12 -4.43 2.08 -12.86
CA LEU A 12 -4.45 0.61 -12.95
C LEU A 12 -3.43 -0.04 -12.00
N THR A 13 -2.30 0.60 -11.73
CA THR A 13 -1.30 0.08 -10.78
C THR A 13 -1.69 0.23 -9.32
N ARG A 14 -2.86 0.83 -9.04
CA ARG A 14 -3.47 0.88 -7.71
C ARG A 14 -4.33 -0.36 -7.43
N PHE A 15 -4.57 -1.22 -8.43
CA PHE A 15 -5.17 -2.54 -8.20
C PHE A 15 -4.15 -3.47 -7.51
N PRO A 16 -4.61 -4.49 -6.77
CA PRO A 16 -3.75 -5.54 -6.21
C PRO A 16 -2.87 -6.16 -7.30
N SER A 17 -1.59 -6.40 -7.03
CA SER A 17 -0.69 -7.00 -8.01
C SER A 17 -0.80 -8.53 -8.03
N VAL A 18 -0.48 -9.14 -9.18
CA VAL A 18 -0.32 -10.61 -9.29
C VAL A 18 0.87 -11.15 -8.50
N LYS A 19 1.79 -10.27 -8.07
CA LYS A 19 3.04 -10.66 -7.41
C LYS A 19 2.80 -11.02 -5.95
N ASN A 20 2.04 -10.20 -5.23
CA ASN A 20 1.90 -10.31 -3.78
C ASN A 20 0.61 -9.66 -3.24
N GLY A 21 -0.36 -9.35 -4.10
CA GLY A 21 -1.65 -8.80 -3.67
C GLY A 21 -1.62 -7.34 -3.21
N LEU A 22 -0.45 -6.71 -3.14
CA LEU A 22 -0.32 -5.30 -2.80
C LEU A 22 -0.52 -4.43 -4.04
N ASN A 23 -1.09 -3.24 -3.84
CA ASN A 23 -1.01 -2.21 -4.87
C ASN A 23 0.37 -1.53 -4.89
N ARG A 24 0.67 -0.77 -5.95
CA ARG A 24 2.01 -0.19 -6.10
C ARG A 24 2.38 0.84 -5.03
N ILE A 25 1.42 1.53 -4.43
CA ILE A 25 1.71 2.49 -3.36
C ILE A 25 2.12 1.72 -2.09
N GLU A 26 1.38 0.66 -1.77
CA GLU A 26 1.65 -0.22 -0.63
C GLU A 26 3.01 -0.93 -0.76
N ASP A 27 3.26 -1.60 -1.90
CA ASP A 27 4.49 -2.35 -2.16
C ASP A 27 5.73 -1.44 -2.05
N LYS A 28 5.68 -0.24 -2.66
CA LYS A 28 6.77 0.73 -2.58
C LYS A 28 6.93 1.36 -1.19
N SER A 29 5.85 1.46 -0.42
CA SER A 29 5.94 1.91 0.98
C SER A 29 6.66 0.87 1.83
N LEU A 30 6.31 -0.42 1.70
CA LEU A 30 7.00 -1.51 2.40
C LEU A 30 8.48 -1.59 2.04
N GLU A 31 8.81 -1.48 0.75
CA GLU A 31 10.21 -1.44 0.30
C GLU A 31 10.97 -0.26 0.90
N MET A 32 10.35 0.91 1.04
CA MET A 32 10.99 2.07 1.66
C MET A 32 11.18 1.87 3.17
N ILE A 33 10.20 1.28 3.85
CA ILE A 33 10.26 0.95 5.28
C ILE A 33 11.34 -0.11 5.54
N SER A 34 11.41 -1.18 4.73
CA SER A 34 12.44 -2.21 4.84
C SER A 34 13.85 -1.65 4.62
N ASN A 35 13.97 -0.59 3.82
CA ASN A 35 15.20 0.17 3.58
C ASN A 35 15.42 1.33 4.57
N GLY A 36 14.75 1.32 5.73
CA GLY A 36 15.02 2.22 6.85
C GLY A 36 14.25 3.55 6.87
N ALA A 37 13.29 3.78 5.95
CA ALA A 37 12.41 4.94 6.04
C ALA A 37 11.26 4.67 7.04
N SER A 38 11.60 4.64 8.34
CA SER A 38 10.70 4.21 9.40
C SER A 38 9.72 5.29 9.89
N GLY A 39 10.07 6.57 9.86
CA GLY A 39 9.17 7.64 10.34
C GLY A 39 8.26 8.19 9.24
N PHE A 40 7.01 8.56 9.55
CA PHE A 40 6.11 9.18 8.56
C PHE A 40 6.71 10.46 7.93
N LYS A 41 7.37 11.29 8.74
CA LYS A 41 8.06 12.52 8.31
C LYS A 41 9.22 12.27 7.35
N SER A 42 9.83 11.08 7.34
CA SER A 42 10.87 10.73 6.36
C SER A 42 10.28 9.92 5.20
N LEU A 43 9.34 9.02 5.47
CA LEU A 43 8.73 8.13 4.51
C LEU A 43 7.86 8.88 3.47
N PHE A 44 6.95 9.75 3.91
CA PHE A 44 6.04 10.43 2.98
C PHE A 44 6.77 11.38 2.00
N PRO A 45 7.71 12.26 2.44
CA PRO A 45 8.48 13.06 1.51
C PRO A 45 9.34 12.22 0.57
N LYS A 46 9.95 11.13 1.05
CA LYS A 46 10.71 10.19 0.20
C LYS A 46 9.81 9.60 -0.88
N PHE A 47 8.65 9.06 -0.51
CA PHE A 47 7.68 8.52 -1.47
C PHE A 47 7.24 9.56 -2.50
N SER A 48 6.84 10.75 -2.03
CA SER A 48 6.31 11.83 -2.88
C SER A 48 7.36 12.35 -3.87
N ASN A 49 8.62 12.44 -3.45
CA ASN A 49 9.71 12.86 -4.32
C ASN A 49 10.12 11.78 -5.33
N THR A 50 10.03 10.49 -4.96
CA THR A 50 10.31 9.38 -5.88
C THR A 50 9.18 9.17 -6.89
N TYR A 51 7.92 9.35 -6.48
CA TYR A 51 6.75 9.11 -7.32
C TYR A 51 5.81 10.33 -7.38
N PRO A 52 6.27 11.49 -7.86
CA PRO A 52 5.49 12.73 -7.89
C PRO A 52 4.24 12.62 -8.77
N VAL A 53 4.27 11.72 -9.75
CA VAL A 53 3.17 11.48 -10.71
C VAL A 53 1.87 11.01 -10.04
N TYR A 54 1.92 10.46 -8.82
CA TYR A 54 0.70 10.09 -8.09
C TYR A 54 -0.11 11.29 -7.58
N GLY A 55 0.50 12.47 -7.45
CA GLY A 55 -0.16 13.68 -6.95
C GLY A 55 -0.85 13.47 -5.59
N MET A 56 -0.32 12.55 -4.77
CA MET A 56 -0.96 12.05 -3.57
C MET A 56 -0.63 12.91 -2.35
N GLY A 57 -1.65 13.25 -1.56
CA GLY A 57 -1.47 13.94 -0.28
C GLY A 57 -1.06 13.01 0.86
N ASP A 58 -0.60 13.60 1.96
CA ASP A 58 -0.19 12.89 3.18
C ASP A 58 -1.32 12.05 3.78
N SER A 59 -2.56 12.55 3.77
CA SER A 59 -3.74 11.85 4.29
C SER A 59 -4.07 10.60 3.47
N GLN A 60 -3.91 10.66 2.14
CA GLN A 60 -4.11 9.50 1.28
C GLN A 60 -3.00 8.45 1.50
N PHE A 61 -1.76 8.90 1.66
CA PHE A 61 -0.64 8.03 2.00
C PHE A 61 -0.83 7.35 3.35
N TRP A 62 -1.30 8.10 4.36
CA TRP A 62 -1.67 7.54 5.66
C TRP A 62 -2.74 6.46 5.53
N CYS A 63 -3.75 6.63 4.67
CA CYS A 63 -4.73 5.57 4.40
C CYS A 63 -4.12 4.28 3.83
N ALA A 64 -3.11 4.38 2.96
CA ALA A 64 -2.38 3.21 2.47
C ALA A 64 -1.64 2.50 3.62
N LEU A 65 -0.94 3.24 4.48
CA LEU A 65 -0.25 2.67 5.65
C LEU A 65 -1.22 2.05 6.66
N LYS A 66 -2.39 2.68 6.88
CA LYS A 66 -3.45 2.11 7.72
C LYS A 66 -3.91 0.75 7.22
N ARG A 67 -4.05 0.56 5.90
CA ARG A 67 -4.46 -0.73 5.32
C ARG A 67 -3.42 -1.82 5.57
N LEU A 68 -2.13 -1.49 5.52
CA LEU A 68 -1.04 -2.42 5.82
C LEU A 68 -0.97 -2.80 7.31
N GLY A 69 -1.21 -1.83 8.21
CA GLY A 69 -1.05 -2.05 9.65
C GLY A 69 -2.32 -2.44 10.42
N LYS A 70 -3.52 -2.32 9.84
CA LYS A 70 -4.80 -2.71 10.45
C LYS A 70 -5.38 -4.01 9.90
N ALA A 71 -4.70 -4.65 8.95
CA ALA A 71 -5.11 -5.95 8.44
C ALA A 71 -5.07 -7.02 9.56
N GLU A 72 -5.81 -8.12 9.38
CA GLU A 72 -5.81 -9.24 10.35
C GLU A 72 -4.41 -9.80 10.60
N ASN A 73 -3.62 -9.89 9.53
CA ASN A 73 -2.20 -10.19 9.53
C ASN A 73 -1.44 -8.91 9.09
N PRO A 74 -1.03 -8.03 10.03
CA PRO A 74 -0.41 -6.75 9.71
C PRO A 74 0.95 -6.90 9.04
N LEU A 75 1.23 -6.04 8.06
CA LEU A 75 2.52 -6.01 7.34
C LEU A 75 3.49 -4.98 7.95
N ILE A 76 2.96 -4.01 8.69
CA ILE A 76 3.75 -3.03 9.44
C ILE A 76 3.23 -2.90 10.88
N ALA A 77 4.16 -2.77 11.81
CA ALA A 77 3.87 -2.37 13.18
C ALA A 77 3.98 -0.85 13.31
N LEU A 78 3.17 -0.26 14.21
CA LEU A 78 3.10 1.18 14.44
C LEU A 78 3.64 1.52 15.84
N SER A 79 4.49 2.54 15.92
CA SER A 79 4.99 3.10 17.16
C SER A 79 5.06 4.64 17.07
N GLY A 80 5.49 5.30 18.15
CA GLY A 80 5.80 6.74 18.13
C GLY A 80 4.61 7.71 18.29
N LEU A 81 3.38 7.23 18.50
CA LEU A 81 2.21 8.10 18.67
C LEU A 81 1.97 8.61 20.11
N GLY A 82 2.86 8.28 21.06
CA GLY A 82 2.73 8.56 22.49
C GLY A 82 2.27 7.34 23.30
N GLU A 83 2.39 7.41 24.64
CA GLU A 83 2.10 6.27 25.55
C GLU A 83 0.72 5.67 25.28
N GLY A 84 0.70 4.38 24.95
CA GLY A 84 -0.51 3.58 24.78
C GLY A 84 -1.23 3.70 23.43
N THR A 85 -0.78 4.55 22.50
CA THR A 85 -1.43 4.69 21.19
C THR A 85 -0.71 3.87 20.12
N THR A 86 -1.17 2.65 19.90
CA THR A 86 -0.77 1.80 18.75
C THR A 86 -1.82 1.80 17.65
N GLU A 87 -2.86 2.63 17.80
CA GLU A 87 -3.98 2.66 16.89
C GLU A 87 -3.74 3.62 15.73
N PHE A 88 -3.93 3.10 14.52
CA PHE A 88 -4.10 3.84 13.28
C PHE A 88 -5.41 4.68 13.24
N LYS A 89 -5.82 5.27 14.36
CA LYS A 89 -6.94 6.20 14.53
C LYS A 89 -6.47 7.63 14.88
N SER A 90 -5.20 7.78 15.29
CA SER A 90 -4.65 9.09 15.68
C SER A 90 -4.53 10.05 14.48
N SER A 91 -4.89 11.32 14.71
CA SER A 91 -4.59 12.43 13.80
C SER A 91 -3.11 12.85 13.84
N ARG A 92 -2.33 12.32 14.80
CA ARG A 92 -0.90 12.59 14.97
C ARG A 92 -0.01 11.67 14.14
N TYR A 93 -0.47 11.22 12.97
CA TYR A 93 0.28 10.29 12.12
C TYR A 93 1.64 10.83 11.66
N HIS A 94 1.88 12.13 11.76
CA HIS A 94 3.19 12.74 11.52
C HIS A 94 4.26 12.35 12.56
N GLU A 95 3.88 11.80 13.71
CA GLU A 95 4.79 11.27 14.74
C GLU A 95 4.97 9.75 14.62
N ALA A 96 4.19 9.09 13.75
CA ALA A 96 4.23 7.65 13.57
C ALA A 96 5.60 7.17 13.07
N SER A 97 6.02 6.05 13.62
CA SER A 97 7.09 5.21 13.11
C SER A 97 6.55 3.82 12.75
N PHE A 98 7.16 3.22 11.75
CA PHE A 98 6.77 1.95 11.15
C PHE A 98 7.93 0.98 11.14
N GLU A 99 7.64 -0.27 11.48
CA GLU A 99 8.56 -1.38 11.38
C GLU A 99 7.91 -2.49 10.54
N LEU A 100 8.72 -3.15 9.70
CA LEU A 100 8.25 -4.28 8.90
C LEU A 100 8.01 -5.48 9.83
N THR A 101 6.85 -6.12 9.73
CA THR A 101 6.57 -7.36 10.46
C THR A 101 7.14 -8.57 9.71
N GLU A 102 7.18 -9.75 10.33
CA GLU A 102 7.54 -11.00 9.63
C GLU A 102 6.59 -11.27 8.46
N THR A 103 5.27 -11.08 8.65
CA THR A 103 4.28 -11.17 7.57
C THR A 103 4.58 -10.14 6.47
N GLY A 104 4.94 -8.91 6.84
CA GLY A 104 5.39 -7.86 5.94
C GLY A 104 6.56 -8.28 5.07
N ALA A 105 7.58 -8.89 5.69
CA ALA A 105 8.75 -9.40 4.99
C ALA A 105 8.39 -10.51 4.00
N SER A 106 7.58 -11.49 4.40
CA SER A 106 7.15 -12.58 3.49
C SER A 106 6.29 -12.08 2.33
N VAL A 107 5.37 -11.13 2.54
CA VAL A 107 4.59 -10.54 1.44
C VAL A 107 5.48 -9.71 0.50
N LEU A 108 6.42 -8.93 1.04
CA LEU A 108 7.35 -8.14 0.22
C LEU A 108 8.25 -9.05 -0.65
N ALA A 109 8.65 -10.20 -0.10
CA ALA A 109 9.39 -11.26 -0.79
C ALA A 109 8.53 -12.11 -1.75
N ALA A 110 7.22 -11.84 -1.87
CA ALA A 110 6.27 -12.62 -2.67
C ALA A 110 6.14 -14.10 -2.26
N GLU A 111 6.42 -14.41 -0.99
CA GLU A 111 6.20 -15.74 -0.39
C GLU A 111 4.76 -15.93 0.08
N ARG A 112 4.04 -14.83 0.30
CA ARG A 112 2.61 -14.78 0.62
C ARG A 112 1.94 -13.67 -0.18
N ASP A 113 0.67 -13.87 -0.48
CA ASP A 113 -0.17 -12.84 -1.08
C ASP A 113 -0.97 -12.10 0.00
N PHE A 114 -0.96 -10.76 -0.03
CA PHE A 114 -1.68 -9.92 0.94
C PHE A 114 -3.19 -10.19 0.95
N ILE A 115 -3.79 -10.40 -0.23
CA ILE A 115 -5.23 -10.62 -0.38
C ILE A 115 -5.60 -12.00 0.12
N ASP A 116 -4.78 -13.02 -0.14
CA ASP A 116 -5.06 -14.38 0.33
C ASP A 116 -5.10 -14.47 1.86
N ILE A 117 -4.25 -13.70 2.56
CA ILE A 117 -4.16 -13.75 4.02
C ILE A 117 -5.02 -12.71 4.75
N ASN A 118 -5.43 -11.61 4.09
CA ASN A 118 -6.16 -10.52 4.73
C ASN A 118 -7.50 -10.16 4.06
N GLY A 119 -7.79 -10.73 2.90
CA GLY A 119 -8.91 -10.34 2.07
C GLY A 119 -8.80 -8.92 1.52
N ILE A 120 -9.91 -8.44 0.95
CA ILE A 120 -10.06 -7.06 0.49
C ILE A 120 -11.50 -6.61 0.58
N ASP A 121 -11.68 -5.32 0.88
CA ASP A 121 -12.91 -4.59 0.63
C ASP A 121 -12.52 -3.15 0.27
N LEU A 122 -12.52 -2.83 -1.03
CA LEU A 122 -12.08 -1.53 -1.53
C LEU A 122 -12.81 -1.14 -2.81
N TRP A 123 -13.28 0.10 -2.83
CA TRP A 123 -13.70 0.76 -4.07
C TRP A 123 -12.52 1.46 -4.74
N LEU A 124 -12.27 1.15 -6.01
CA LEU A 124 -11.22 1.75 -6.82
C LEU A 124 -11.74 2.04 -8.23
N GLY A 125 -11.84 3.32 -8.59
CA GLY A 125 -12.20 3.73 -9.96
C GLY A 125 -13.57 3.24 -10.42
N GLY A 126 -14.51 2.99 -9.50
CA GLY A 126 -15.83 2.42 -9.79
C GLY A 126 -15.89 0.89 -9.77
N VAL A 127 -14.78 0.21 -9.48
CA VAL A 127 -14.74 -1.24 -9.27
C VAL A 127 -14.74 -1.53 -7.76
N HIS A 128 -15.63 -2.42 -7.32
CA HIS A 128 -15.62 -2.95 -5.95
C HIS A 128 -14.79 -4.22 -5.90
N LEU A 129 -13.67 -4.17 -5.19
CA LEU A 129 -12.79 -5.30 -4.95
C LEU A 129 -13.19 -5.93 -3.61
N VAL A 130 -13.77 -7.13 -3.64
CA VAL A 130 -14.27 -7.86 -2.47
C VAL A 130 -13.96 -9.35 -2.59
N ASP A 131 -13.73 -10.02 -1.45
CA ASP A 131 -13.42 -11.45 -1.34
C ASP A 131 -12.22 -11.89 -2.19
N ARG A 132 -12.43 -12.70 -3.23
CA ARG A 132 -11.41 -13.06 -4.20
C ARG A 132 -11.30 -11.94 -5.24
N VAL A 133 -10.16 -11.26 -5.26
CA VAL A 133 -9.90 -10.19 -6.22
C VAL A 133 -10.01 -10.73 -7.65
N VAL A 134 -11.05 -10.29 -8.33
CA VAL A 134 -11.38 -10.59 -9.73
C VAL A 134 -10.41 -9.89 -10.69
N TRP A 135 -9.80 -8.77 -10.29
CA TRP A 135 -8.91 -7.97 -11.15
C TRP A 135 -7.60 -7.62 -10.45
N THR A 136 -6.50 -8.19 -10.93
CA THR A 136 -5.15 -7.92 -10.45
C THR A 136 -4.30 -7.28 -11.53
N TRP A 137 -3.39 -6.41 -11.15
CA TRP A 137 -2.44 -5.77 -12.05
C TRP A 137 -1.24 -6.67 -12.32
N ASP A 138 -0.99 -6.95 -13.59
CA ASP A 138 0.22 -7.59 -14.07
C ASP A 138 1.18 -6.51 -14.62
N GLU A 139 2.27 -6.26 -13.92
CA GLU A 139 3.25 -5.24 -14.30
C GLU A 139 4.00 -5.61 -15.59
N GLN A 140 4.23 -6.91 -15.86
CA GLN A 140 4.93 -7.35 -17.06
C GLN A 140 4.04 -7.18 -18.30
N LEU A 141 2.77 -7.58 -18.19
CA LEU A 141 1.80 -7.48 -19.28
C LEU A 141 1.16 -6.07 -19.37
N ARG A 142 1.40 -5.22 -18.37
CA ARG A 142 0.84 -3.86 -18.22
C ARG A 142 -0.68 -3.83 -18.39
N LYS A 143 -1.37 -4.80 -17.80
CA LYS A 143 -2.82 -4.97 -17.90
C LYS A 143 -3.42 -5.50 -16.62
N LEU A 144 -4.72 -5.31 -16.45
CA LEU A 144 -5.47 -6.08 -15.47
C LEU A 144 -5.72 -7.49 -16.01
N VAL A 145 -5.50 -8.48 -15.16
CA VAL A 145 -5.79 -9.89 -15.42
C VAL A 145 -6.83 -10.38 -14.42
N HIS A 146 -7.52 -11.43 -14.82
CA HIS A 146 -8.55 -12.08 -14.03
C HIS A 146 -8.09 -13.50 -13.71
N ALA A 147 -8.12 -13.88 -12.43
CA ALA A 147 -7.96 -15.28 -12.04
C ALA A 147 -9.25 -16.03 -12.38
N VAL A 148 -9.21 -16.88 -13.40
CA VAL A 148 -10.35 -17.75 -13.80
C VAL A 148 -10.58 -18.81 -12.74
#